data_AF-A0A920UNC8-F1
#
_entry.id   AF-A0A920UNC8-F1
#
_cell.length_a   1.000
_cell.length_b   1.000
_cell.length_c   1.000
_cell.angle_alpha   90.00
_cell.angle_beta   90.00
_cell.angle_gamma   90.00
#
_symmetry.space_group_name_H-M   'P 1'
#
loop_
_entity.id
_entity.type
_entity.pdbx_description
1 polymer ?
#
loop_
_entity_poly.entity_id
_entity_poly.type
_entity_poly.pdbx_seq_one_letter_code
_entity_poly.pdbx_strand_id
1 'polypeptide(L)'
;MLIGLGGGAASSQGSGSSEEELDFASVQRGNPEMQRRAQEVIDACWALGAENPILSIHDVGAGGLSNAVPEIVDQSSRGAVLHLRSVPNDEPGMSPMELWCNESQERYMLAVGENAVEGFARICERERCPYAVIGELTEERNLRILDAEFSNEPVAMPMEVLFGKPPKMQREVTSRDFELQPWDAGDIDLGEAVERVLSFPAVADKSFLIHIGDRTVGGMTSRDQLIGPWQIPVSDVAVTTSSYCGYTGEAMAMGERTPVAIRAGVASARLAVGEAITNLAAADVSRLSDVRLSANWMAAAGHRDDDYVLFEMVKTIGEEICPALGVSIPVGKDSLFHANRLGRRRRNQRGHGTCVTYSLGVCASGGCAANAYAPTTVIRG
;
A
#
# COMPACT_ATOMS: atom_id res chain seq x y z
N MET A 1 -25.25 -6.04 -3.52
CA MET A 1 -24.07 -6.23 -4.39
C MET A 1 -22.91 -6.69 -3.53
N LEU A 2 -22.34 -7.87 -3.82
CA LEU A 2 -21.18 -8.41 -3.11
C LEU A 2 -19.94 -7.60 -3.52
N ILE A 3 -19.21 -7.06 -2.55
CA ILE A 3 -18.00 -6.27 -2.78
C ILE A 3 -16.79 -7.11 -2.36
N GLY A 4 -15.90 -7.40 -3.29
CA GLY A 4 -14.57 -7.92 -2.98
C GLY A 4 -14.51 -9.30 -2.32
N LEU A 5 -15.56 -10.13 -2.40
CA LEU A 5 -15.56 -11.42 -1.70
C LEU A 5 -14.42 -12.31 -2.21
N GLY A 6 -13.44 -12.59 -1.33
CA GLY A 6 -12.26 -13.38 -1.70
C GLY A 6 -11.21 -12.59 -2.50
N GLY A 7 -11.21 -11.26 -2.44
CA GLY A 7 -10.23 -10.40 -3.11
C GLY A 7 -8.78 -10.79 -2.82
N GLY A 8 -8.46 -11.14 -1.57
CA GLY A 8 -7.13 -11.65 -1.20
C GLY A 8 -6.72 -12.93 -1.96
N ALA A 9 -7.65 -13.84 -2.22
CA ALA A 9 -7.38 -15.05 -3.02
C ALA A 9 -7.30 -14.72 -4.52
N ALA A 10 -8.16 -13.84 -5.01
CA ALA A 10 -8.16 -13.40 -6.41
C ALA A 10 -6.88 -12.64 -6.78
N SER A 11 -6.35 -11.78 -5.89
CA SER A 11 -5.07 -11.10 -6.08
C SER A 11 -3.85 -12.02 -6.02
N SER A 12 -4.04 -13.27 -5.58
CA SER A 12 -3.01 -14.31 -5.49
C SER A 12 -2.98 -15.23 -6.72
N GLN A 13 -3.70 -14.88 -7.79
CA GLN A 13 -3.73 -15.62 -9.07
C GLN A 13 -3.27 -14.72 -10.23
N GLY A 14 -2.67 -15.31 -11.27
CA GLY A 14 -2.29 -14.57 -12.49
C GLY A 14 -3.52 -14.13 -13.29
N SER A 15 -3.51 -12.91 -13.84
CA SER A 15 -4.70 -12.36 -14.52
C SER A 15 -4.96 -12.99 -15.89
N GLY A 16 -6.26 -13.15 -16.24
CA GLY A 16 -6.73 -13.57 -17.56
C GLY A 16 -7.15 -15.04 -17.71
N SER A 17 -7.26 -15.81 -16.62
CA SER A 17 -7.78 -17.18 -16.62
C SER A 17 -9.09 -17.38 -15.83
N SER A 18 -9.76 -16.30 -15.44
CA SER A 18 -10.95 -16.31 -14.58
C SER A 18 -12.27 -16.43 -15.36
N GLU A 19 -13.26 -17.07 -14.74
CA GLU A 19 -14.66 -17.08 -15.18
C GLU A 19 -15.35 -15.74 -14.85
N GLU A 20 -16.44 -15.39 -15.53
CA GLU A 20 -17.12 -14.07 -15.41
C GLU A 20 -17.50 -13.70 -13.96
N GLU A 21 -17.84 -14.69 -13.11
CA GLU A 21 -18.20 -14.46 -11.69
C GLU A 21 -17.02 -13.93 -10.85
N LEU A 22 -15.78 -14.35 -11.14
CA LEU A 22 -14.58 -13.86 -10.44
C LEU A 22 -14.26 -12.41 -10.82
N ASP A 23 -14.67 -11.94 -12.01
CA ASP A 23 -14.42 -10.58 -12.47
C ASP A 23 -15.32 -9.58 -11.72
N PHE A 24 -16.59 -9.94 -11.45
CA PHE A 24 -17.49 -9.12 -10.61
C PHE A 24 -17.00 -8.98 -9.17
N ALA A 25 -16.46 -10.06 -8.58
CA ALA A 25 -15.90 -10.01 -7.23
C ALA A 25 -14.67 -9.09 -7.12
N SER A 26 -14.00 -8.78 -8.24
CA SER A 26 -12.84 -7.87 -8.26
C SER A 26 -13.21 -6.38 -8.31
N VAL A 27 -14.49 -6.06 -8.56
CA VAL A 27 -14.96 -4.67 -8.64
C VAL A 27 -15.04 -4.07 -7.23
N GLN A 28 -14.14 -3.14 -6.95
CA GLN A 28 -14.11 -2.38 -5.69
C GLN A 28 -15.05 -1.16 -5.75
N ARG A 29 -15.52 -0.73 -4.59
CA ARG A 29 -16.39 0.45 -4.44
C ARG A 29 -15.94 1.28 -3.25
N GLY A 30 -15.38 2.46 -3.53
CA GLY A 30 -14.98 3.43 -2.50
C GLY A 30 -16.00 4.55 -2.32
N ASN A 31 -16.09 5.06 -1.09
CA ASN A 31 -16.79 6.27 -0.69
C ASN A 31 -15.89 7.13 0.21
N PRO A 32 -15.03 7.99 -0.36
CA PRO A 32 -14.05 8.78 0.41
C PRO A 32 -14.65 9.69 1.49
N GLU A 33 -15.91 10.10 1.34
CA GLU A 33 -16.62 10.90 2.36
C GLU A 33 -16.85 10.11 3.65
N MET A 34 -17.17 8.82 3.54
CA MET A 34 -17.33 7.94 4.69
C MET A 34 -16.00 7.79 5.43
N GLN A 35 -14.90 7.61 4.69
CA GLN A 35 -13.57 7.56 5.27
C GLN A 35 -13.19 8.88 5.95
N ARG A 36 -13.59 10.03 5.40
CA ARG A 36 -13.37 11.32 6.06
C ARG A 36 -14.10 11.41 7.40
N ARG A 37 -15.36 10.97 7.47
CA ARG A 37 -16.13 10.92 8.74
C ARG A 37 -15.46 10.02 9.78
N ALA A 38 -14.96 8.86 9.36
CA ALA A 38 -14.18 8.00 10.23
C ALA A 38 -12.86 8.66 10.70
N GLN A 39 -12.17 9.36 9.81
CA GLN A 39 -10.96 10.10 10.14
C GLN A 39 -11.23 11.20 11.19
N GLU A 40 -12.34 11.94 11.10
CA GLU A 40 -12.70 12.94 12.12
C GLU A 40 -12.95 12.32 13.50
N VAL A 41 -13.52 11.11 13.55
CA VAL A 41 -13.67 10.36 14.81
C VAL A 41 -12.30 9.98 15.38
N ILE A 42 -11.41 9.45 14.53
CA ILE A 42 -10.03 9.10 14.92
C ILE A 42 -9.31 10.36 15.42
N ASP A 43 -9.48 11.49 14.73
CA ASP A 43 -8.89 12.78 15.07
C ASP A 43 -9.36 13.30 16.42
N ALA A 44 -10.67 13.27 16.65
CA ALA A 44 -11.24 13.62 17.94
C ALA A 44 -10.75 12.69 19.07
N CYS A 45 -10.56 11.39 18.80
CA CYS A 45 -10.09 10.44 19.80
C CYS A 45 -8.62 10.66 20.19
N TRP A 46 -7.71 10.79 19.22
CA TRP A 46 -6.30 11.00 19.56
C TRP A 46 -6.03 12.40 20.13
N ALA A 47 -6.83 13.41 19.75
CA ALA A 47 -6.74 14.75 20.32
C ALA A 47 -7.07 14.82 21.83
N LEU A 48 -7.74 13.81 22.39
CA LEU A 48 -7.95 13.66 23.84
C LEU A 48 -6.66 13.28 24.60
N GLY A 49 -5.57 12.96 23.89
CA GLY A 49 -4.29 12.62 24.50
C GLY A 49 -4.40 11.38 25.40
N ALA A 50 -4.15 11.55 26.70
CA ALA A 50 -4.20 10.46 27.67
C ALA A 50 -5.62 9.89 27.87
N GLU A 51 -6.66 10.64 27.48
CA GLU A 51 -8.07 10.23 27.57
C GLU A 51 -8.58 9.58 26.27
N ASN A 52 -7.69 9.22 25.34
CA ASN A 52 -8.07 8.54 24.10
C ASN A 52 -8.81 7.22 24.40
N PRO A 53 -10.07 7.06 23.92
CA PRO A 53 -10.87 5.87 24.20
C PRO A 53 -10.42 4.63 23.41
N ILE A 54 -9.64 4.81 22.33
CA ILE A 54 -9.20 3.75 21.44
C ILE A 54 -8.01 3.01 22.08
N LEU A 55 -8.22 1.73 22.40
CA LEU A 55 -7.18 0.83 22.91
C LEU A 55 -6.38 0.18 21.78
N SER A 56 -7.07 -0.15 20.70
CA SER A 56 -6.48 -0.65 19.46
C SER A 56 -7.38 -0.31 18.28
N ILE A 57 -6.79 -0.11 17.11
CA ILE A 57 -7.47 0.15 15.85
C ILE A 57 -6.76 -0.62 14.73
N HIS A 58 -7.55 -1.19 13.83
CA HIS A 58 -7.07 -1.91 12.67
C HIS A 58 -7.94 -1.57 11.46
N ASP A 59 -7.34 -1.49 10.27
CA ASP A 59 -8.09 -1.36 9.03
C ASP A 59 -8.80 -2.66 8.66
N VAL A 60 -9.89 -2.54 7.89
CA VAL A 60 -10.61 -3.69 7.34
C VAL A 60 -10.37 -3.73 5.84
N GLY A 61 -9.43 -4.59 5.43
CA GLY A 61 -9.04 -4.77 4.03
C GLY A 61 -9.39 -6.16 3.50
N ALA A 62 -8.36 -6.87 3.00
CA ALA A 62 -8.51 -8.21 2.43
C ALA A 62 -9.07 -9.20 3.45
N GLY A 63 -10.06 -10.01 3.03
CA GLY A 63 -10.79 -10.92 3.92
C GLY A 63 -11.81 -10.23 4.84
N GLY A 64 -11.93 -8.91 4.83
CA GLY A 64 -12.95 -8.20 5.60
C GLY A 64 -12.82 -8.39 7.12
N LEU A 65 -13.96 -8.48 7.80
CA LEU A 65 -13.99 -8.70 9.26
C LEU A 65 -13.38 -10.05 9.64
N SER A 66 -13.44 -11.04 8.75
CA SER A 66 -12.81 -12.35 8.97
C SER A 66 -11.30 -12.31 9.15
N ASN A 67 -10.63 -11.25 8.70
CA ASN A 67 -9.21 -11.03 8.97
C ASN A 67 -9.00 -10.00 10.08
N ALA A 68 -9.64 -8.83 9.97
CA ALA A 68 -9.40 -7.70 10.87
C ALA A 68 -9.79 -7.99 12.33
N VAL A 69 -10.88 -8.74 12.56
CA VAL A 69 -11.33 -9.07 13.92
C VAL A 69 -10.39 -10.08 14.59
N PRO A 70 -10.05 -11.22 13.98
CA PRO A 70 -9.06 -12.11 14.59
C PRO A 70 -7.72 -11.43 14.85
N GLU A 71 -7.23 -10.59 13.94
CA GLU A 71 -5.94 -9.89 14.10
C GLU A 71 -5.93 -8.96 15.33
N ILE A 72 -6.96 -8.12 15.48
CA ILE A 72 -7.03 -7.20 16.64
C ILE A 72 -7.21 -7.97 17.96
N VAL A 73 -7.97 -9.06 17.95
CA VAL A 73 -8.22 -9.90 19.13
C VAL A 73 -6.93 -10.62 19.55
N ASP A 74 -6.20 -11.21 18.60
CA ASP A 74 -4.97 -11.96 18.85
C ASP A 74 -3.85 -11.08 19.40
N GLN A 75 -3.72 -9.84 18.90
CA GLN A 75 -2.78 -8.84 19.42
C GLN A 75 -2.95 -8.57 20.92
N SER A 76 -4.19 -8.63 21.41
CA SER A 76 -4.51 -8.47 22.84
C SER A 76 -4.38 -9.75 23.66
N SER A 77 -4.03 -10.86 23.02
CA SER A 77 -3.96 -12.20 23.59
C SER A 77 -5.27 -12.71 24.22
N ARG A 78 -6.41 -12.30 23.65
CA ARG A 78 -7.77 -12.61 24.13
C ARG A 78 -8.54 -13.49 23.14
N GLY A 79 -9.77 -13.85 23.48
CA GLY A 79 -10.79 -14.27 22.53
C GLY A 79 -11.85 -13.19 22.35
N ALA A 80 -12.94 -13.52 21.66
CA ALA A 80 -14.08 -12.62 21.50
C ALA A 80 -15.39 -13.39 21.30
N VAL A 81 -16.47 -12.81 21.82
CA VAL A 81 -17.84 -13.21 21.51
C VAL A 81 -18.51 -12.06 20.79
N LEU A 82 -18.93 -12.31 19.56
CA LEU A 82 -19.47 -11.29 18.65
C LEU A 82 -20.85 -11.67 18.15
N HIS A 83 -21.67 -10.67 17.89
CA HIS A 83 -23.02 -10.80 17.35
C HIS A 83 -23.01 -10.38 15.89
N LEU A 84 -23.20 -11.35 15.00
CA LEU A 84 -23.14 -11.14 13.56
C LEU A 84 -24.16 -10.09 13.08
N ARG A 85 -25.37 -10.13 13.65
CA ARG A 85 -26.48 -9.23 13.29
C ARG A 85 -26.35 -7.81 13.85
N SER A 86 -25.32 -7.54 14.64
CA SER A 86 -24.97 -6.18 15.05
C SER A 86 -24.12 -5.45 14.01
N VAL A 87 -23.56 -6.16 13.03
CA VAL A 87 -22.77 -5.56 11.95
C VAL A 87 -23.71 -4.76 11.02
N PRO A 88 -23.44 -3.47 10.76
CA PRO A 88 -24.22 -2.68 9.81
C PRO A 88 -24.24 -3.34 8.42
N ASN A 89 -25.43 -3.51 7.86
CA ASN A 89 -25.64 -4.24 6.61
C ASN A 89 -26.69 -3.55 5.72
N ASP A 90 -26.28 -3.11 4.54
CA ASP A 90 -27.15 -2.53 3.51
C ASP A 90 -27.73 -3.60 2.55
N GLU A 91 -27.33 -4.87 2.68
CA GLU A 91 -27.75 -5.99 1.85
C GLU A 91 -28.29 -7.14 2.72
N PRO A 92 -29.57 -7.08 3.15
CA PRO A 92 -30.14 -8.03 4.11
C PRO A 92 -30.10 -9.50 3.67
N GLY A 93 -29.96 -9.76 2.36
CA GLY A 93 -29.88 -11.10 1.80
C GLY A 93 -28.52 -11.79 1.94
N MET A 94 -27.50 -11.12 2.50
CA MET A 94 -26.18 -11.72 2.70
C MET A 94 -26.24 -12.92 3.66
N SER A 95 -25.60 -14.02 3.24
CA SER A 95 -25.28 -15.14 4.12
C SER A 95 -24.29 -14.73 5.21
N PRO A 96 -24.15 -15.52 6.30
CA PRO A 96 -23.16 -15.24 7.33
C PRO A 96 -21.72 -15.11 6.81
N MET A 97 -21.34 -15.92 5.82
CA MET A 97 -20.03 -15.83 5.18
C MET A 97 -19.85 -14.52 4.43
N GLU A 98 -20.83 -14.11 3.63
CA GLU A 98 -20.75 -12.88 2.84
C GLU A 98 -20.70 -11.65 3.75
N LEU A 99 -21.51 -11.62 4.81
CA LEU A 99 -21.51 -10.53 5.78
C LEU A 99 -20.16 -10.42 6.52
N TRP A 100 -19.52 -11.55 6.81
CA TRP A 100 -18.26 -11.60 7.56
C TRP A 100 -17.01 -11.38 6.69
N CYS A 101 -17.02 -11.87 5.45
CA CYS A 101 -15.83 -11.92 4.59
C CYS A 101 -15.84 -10.91 3.42
N ASN A 102 -16.91 -10.12 3.24
CA ASN A 102 -16.90 -9.08 2.21
C ASN A 102 -15.81 -8.04 2.49
N GLU A 103 -15.28 -7.45 1.43
CA GLU A 103 -14.23 -6.43 1.49
C GLU A 103 -14.81 -5.04 1.20
N SER A 104 -16.01 -4.76 1.74
CA SER A 104 -16.59 -3.40 1.69
C SER A 104 -15.62 -2.39 2.31
N GLN A 105 -15.48 -1.25 1.66
CA GLN A 105 -14.49 -0.22 1.96
C GLN A 105 -14.90 0.67 3.14
N GLU A 106 -13.99 1.57 3.55
CA GLU A 106 -14.16 2.57 4.63
C GLU A 106 -14.53 2.01 6.01
N ARG A 107 -14.02 0.83 6.35
CA ARG A 107 -14.27 0.17 7.64
C ARG A 107 -12.99 0.05 8.46
N TYR A 108 -13.17 0.19 9.77
CA TYR A 108 -12.13 0.05 10.79
C TYR A 108 -12.67 -0.84 11.91
N MET A 109 -11.83 -1.69 12.47
CA MET A 109 -12.13 -2.44 13.69
C MET A 109 -11.42 -1.78 14.87
N LEU A 110 -12.16 -1.52 15.95
CA LEU A 110 -11.62 -0.85 17.14
C LEU A 110 -11.91 -1.66 18.40
N ALA A 111 -10.93 -1.73 19.29
CA ALA A 111 -11.15 -2.07 20.69
C ALA A 111 -11.24 -0.77 21.49
N VAL A 112 -12.38 -0.55 22.15
CA VAL A 112 -12.66 0.65 22.96
C VAL A 112 -12.86 0.22 24.41
N GLY A 113 -12.37 1.02 25.35
CA GLY A 113 -12.58 0.74 26.78
C GLY A 113 -14.07 0.76 27.14
N GLU A 114 -14.54 -0.21 27.93
CA GLU A 114 -15.96 -0.39 28.28
C GLU A 114 -16.58 0.91 28.83
N ASN A 115 -15.89 1.59 29.75
CA ASN A 115 -16.33 2.85 30.34
C ASN A 115 -16.29 4.06 29.38
N ALA A 116 -15.71 3.90 28.19
CA ALA A 116 -15.50 4.96 27.21
C ALA A 116 -16.44 4.86 26.00
N VAL A 117 -17.24 3.79 25.90
CA VAL A 117 -18.14 3.54 24.76
C VAL A 117 -19.15 4.68 24.56
N GLU A 118 -19.73 5.22 25.63
CA GLU A 118 -20.67 6.36 25.55
C GLU A 118 -19.96 7.65 25.08
N GLY A 119 -18.71 7.86 25.50
CA GLY A 119 -17.89 8.96 25.01
C GLY A 119 -17.62 8.84 23.52
N PHE A 120 -17.18 7.66 23.09
CA PHE A 120 -16.94 7.33 21.68
C PHE A 120 -18.20 7.50 20.82
N ALA A 121 -19.35 7.00 21.30
CA ALA A 121 -20.64 7.13 20.63
C ALA A 121 -21.01 8.60 20.32
N ARG A 122 -20.80 9.51 21.28
CA ARG A 122 -21.06 10.94 21.10
C ARG A 122 -20.14 11.57 20.05
N ILE A 123 -18.88 11.13 19.97
CA ILE A 123 -17.95 11.56 18.92
C ILE A 123 -18.45 11.09 17.56
N CYS A 124 -18.79 9.80 17.42
CA CYS A 124 -19.34 9.24 16.19
C CYS A 124 -20.60 9.99 15.73
N GLU A 125 -21.54 10.26 16.64
CA GLU A 125 -22.78 10.97 16.33
C GLU A 125 -22.54 12.42 15.88
N ARG A 126 -21.60 13.12 16.53
CA ARG A 126 -21.16 14.46 16.14
C ARG A 126 -20.58 14.48 14.73
N GLU A 127 -19.71 13.52 14.41
CA GLU A 127 -19.10 13.40 13.07
C GLU A 127 -19.99 12.69 12.06
N ARG A 128 -21.19 12.26 12.48
CA ARG A 128 -22.09 11.42 11.71
C ARG A 128 -21.41 10.13 11.24
N CYS A 129 -20.36 9.63 11.88
CA CYS A 129 -19.74 8.37 11.49
C CYS A 129 -20.61 7.20 12.00
N PRO A 130 -21.14 6.33 11.12
CA PRO A 130 -21.83 5.12 11.57
C PRO A 130 -20.84 4.23 12.34
N TYR A 131 -21.31 3.61 13.40
CA TYR A 131 -20.55 2.63 14.18
C TYR A 131 -21.51 1.58 14.74
N ALA A 132 -20.96 0.43 15.12
CA ALA A 132 -21.71 -0.59 15.85
C ALA A 132 -20.80 -1.28 16.86
N VAL A 133 -21.35 -1.53 18.06
CA VAL A 133 -20.73 -2.44 19.02
C VAL A 133 -21.15 -3.85 18.65
N ILE A 134 -20.19 -4.64 18.15
CA ILE A 134 -20.47 -5.98 17.62
C ILE A 134 -20.17 -7.10 18.62
N GLY A 135 -19.64 -6.79 19.80
CA GLY A 135 -19.42 -7.77 20.86
C GLY A 135 -18.28 -7.37 21.81
N GLU A 136 -17.74 -8.36 22.51
CA GLU A 136 -16.82 -8.16 23.64
C GLU A 136 -15.62 -9.10 23.57
N LEU A 137 -14.48 -8.64 24.12
CA LEU A 137 -13.28 -9.47 24.27
C LEU A 137 -13.42 -10.38 25.49
N THR A 138 -12.94 -11.61 25.38
CA THR A 138 -12.99 -12.63 26.44
C THR A 138 -11.60 -13.03 26.92
N GLU A 139 -11.48 -13.49 28.17
CA GLU A 139 -10.24 -14.08 28.67
C GLU A 139 -9.92 -15.42 27.99
N GLU A 140 -10.95 -16.25 27.78
CA GLU A 140 -10.82 -17.48 27.01
C GLU A 140 -10.48 -17.14 25.56
N ARG A 141 -9.41 -17.75 25.03
CA ARG A 141 -8.89 -17.51 23.66
C ARG A 141 -9.67 -18.24 22.58
N ASN A 142 -10.99 -18.09 22.60
CA ASN A 142 -11.91 -18.60 21.59
C ASN A 142 -12.54 -17.45 20.81
N LEU A 143 -12.67 -17.61 19.50
CA LEU A 143 -13.48 -16.73 18.67
C LEU A 143 -14.85 -17.36 18.46
N ARG A 144 -15.88 -16.64 18.88
CA ARG A 144 -17.28 -17.04 18.72
C ARG A 144 -18.06 -15.94 18.01
N ILE A 145 -18.73 -16.31 16.94
CA ILE A 145 -19.65 -15.43 16.21
C ILE A 145 -21.03 -16.06 16.35
N LEU A 146 -21.95 -15.30 16.95
CA LEU A 146 -23.32 -15.70 17.23
C LEU A 146 -24.24 -15.08 16.18
N ASP A 147 -25.15 -15.88 15.64
CA ASP A 147 -26.18 -15.42 14.72
C ASP A 147 -27.58 -15.68 15.31
N ALA A 148 -28.22 -14.60 15.75
CA ALA A 148 -29.55 -14.65 16.35
C ALA A 148 -30.65 -15.02 15.35
N GLU A 149 -30.47 -14.73 14.05
CA GLU A 149 -31.47 -14.99 13.02
C GLU A 149 -31.63 -16.50 12.78
N PHE A 150 -30.52 -17.23 12.76
CA PHE A 150 -30.50 -18.69 12.60
C PHE A 150 -30.33 -19.46 13.90
N SER A 151 -30.22 -18.75 15.03
CA SER A 151 -30.01 -19.34 16.36
C SER A 151 -28.82 -20.32 16.38
N ASN A 152 -27.71 -19.94 15.77
CA ASN A 152 -26.51 -20.77 15.65
C ASN A 152 -25.22 -19.95 15.86
N GLU A 153 -24.08 -20.65 15.78
CA GLU A 153 -22.74 -20.04 15.89
C GLU A 153 -21.96 -20.34 14.60
N PRO A 154 -21.98 -19.43 13.59
CA PRO A 154 -21.27 -19.66 12.33
C PRO A 154 -19.76 -19.87 12.50
N VAL A 155 -19.16 -19.31 13.57
CA VAL A 155 -17.77 -19.52 13.95
C VAL A 155 -17.70 -19.82 15.43
N ALA A 156 -17.07 -20.93 15.79
CA ALA A 156 -16.76 -21.30 17.17
C ALA A 156 -15.47 -22.13 17.17
N MET A 157 -14.33 -21.48 17.39
CA MET A 157 -13.03 -22.16 17.37
C MET A 157 -11.97 -21.46 18.24
N PRO A 158 -10.94 -22.19 18.71
CA PRO A 158 -9.79 -21.60 19.38
C PRO A 158 -8.99 -20.69 18.44
N MET A 159 -8.49 -19.57 18.96
CA MET A 159 -7.65 -18.64 18.20
C MET A 159 -6.38 -19.31 17.65
N GLU A 160 -5.83 -20.28 18.38
CA GLU A 160 -4.64 -21.04 17.97
C GLU A 160 -4.87 -21.89 16.71
N VAL A 161 -6.10 -22.36 16.51
CA VAL A 161 -6.46 -23.13 15.30
C VAL A 161 -6.53 -22.19 14.10
N LEU A 162 -7.09 -20.99 14.28
CA LEU A 162 -7.23 -20.00 13.22
C LEU A 162 -5.88 -19.43 12.76
N PHE A 163 -4.99 -19.13 13.70
CA PHE A 163 -3.63 -18.63 13.42
C PHE A 163 -2.58 -19.74 13.31
N GLY A 164 -3.01 -21.00 13.29
CA GLY A 164 -2.12 -22.15 13.16
C GLY A 164 -1.22 -21.99 11.94
N LYS A 165 0.09 -21.91 12.16
CA LYS A 165 1.05 -21.68 11.07
C LYS A 165 1.31 -23.00 10.34
N PRO A 166 0.99 -23.11 9.04
CA PRO A 166 1.48 -24.24 8.25
C PRO A 166 3.03 -24.24 8.24
N PRO A 167 3.67 -25.38 7.91
CA PRO A 167 5.13 -25.44 7.78
C PRO A 167 5.66 -24.32 6.86
N LYS A 168 6.81 -23.76 7.22
CA LYS A 168 7.47 -22.73 6.39
C LYS A 168 7.68 -23.27 4.98
N MET A 169 7.26 -22.49 3.98
CA MET A 169 7.48 -22.82 2.57
C MET A 169 8.99 -22.90 2.28
N GLN A 170 9.41 -23.97 1.62
CA GLN A 170 10.76 -24.11 1.09
C GLN A 170 10.69 -24.01 -0.44
N ARG A 171 11.54 -23.17 -1.03
CA ARG A 171 11.67 -23.04 -2.48
C ARG A 171 13.10 -23.34 -2.87
N GLU A 172 13.29 -24.32 -3.74
CA GLU A 172 14.56 -24.55 -4.43
C GLU A 172 14.54 -23.76 -5.73
N VAL A 173 15.49 -22.84 -5.88
CA VAL A 173 15.53 -21.89 -7.00
C VAL A 173 16.92 -21.92 -7.63
N THR A 174 16.99 -21.71 -8.93
CA THR A 174 18.25 -21.74 -9.67
C THR A 174 18.48 -20.44 -10.40
N SER A 175 19.74 -20.01 -10.42
CA SER A 175 20.17 -18.88 -11.23
C SER A 175 20.18 -19.26 -12.71
N ARG A 176 20.04 -18.26 -13.57
CA ARG A 176 20.23 -18.41 -15.01
C ARG A 176 21.20 -17.35 -15.51
N ASP A 177 22.17 -17.78 -16.31
CA ASP A 177 23.05 -16.84 -17.01
C ASP A 177 22.29 -16.16 -18.13
N PHE A 178 22.45 -14.84 -18.21
CA PHE A 178 21.91 -14.02 -19.28
C PHE A 178 23.05 -13.32 -20.03
N GLU A 179 23.15 -13.56 -21.33
CA GLU A 179 24.14 -12.89 -22.17
C GLU A 179 23.60 -11.53 -22.65
N LEU A 180 24.21 -10.45 -22.17
CA LEU A 180 23.94 -9.10 -22.66
C LEU A 180 24.46 -8.97 -24.09
N GLN A 181 23.54 -8.77 -25.03
CA GLN A 181 23.93 -8.42 -26.39
C GLN A 181 24.56 -7.02 -26.39
N PRO A 182 25.68 -6.82 -27.12
CA PRO A 182 26.24 -5.49 -27.29
C PRO A 182 25.19 -4.52 -27.81
N TRP A 183 25.13 -3.33 -27.20
CA TRP A 183 24.29 -2.26 -27.69
C TRP A 183 24.97 -1.60 -28.89
N ASP A 184 24.26 -1.50 -30.01
CA ASP A 184 24.68 -0.78 -31.21
C ASP A 184 23.81 0.46 -31.39
N ALA A 185 24.44 1.63 -31.41
CA ALA A 185 23.79 2.92 -31.60
C ALA A 185 24.05 3.51 -32.99
N GLY A 186 24.73 2.78 -33.89
CA GLY A 186 25.24 3.32 -35.16
C GLY A 186 24.19 3.92 -36.09
N ASP A 187 22.95 3.40 -36.03
CA ASP A 187 21.83 3.85 -36.88
C ASP A 187 20.87 4.81 -36.16
N ILE A 188 21.21 5.29 -34.95
CA ILE A 188 20.33 6.17 -34.18
C ILE A 188 20.66 7.63 -34.48
N ASP A 189 19.74 8.32 -35.17
CA ASP A 189 19.79 9.78 -35.29
C ASP A 189 19.51 10.45 -33.95
N LEU A 190 20.34 11.43 -33.57
CA LEU A 190 20.23 12.11 -32.27
C LEU A 190 18.95 12.95 -32.15
N GLY A 191 18.53 13.62 -33.24
CA GLY A 191 17.32 14.43 -33.24
C GLY A 191 16.09 13.56 -33.01
N GLU A 192 16.01 12.46 -33.77
CA GLU A 192 14.96 11.45 -33.59
C GLU A 192 14.98 10.81 -32.18
N ALA A 193 16.17 10.53 -31.64
CA ALA A 193 16.30 9.96 -30.30
C ALA A 193 15.74 10.90 -29.23
N VAL A 194 16.05 12.21 -29.30
CA VAL A 194 15.53 13.21 -28.36
C VAL A 194 14.01 13.29 -28.46
N GLU A 195 13.44 13.36 -29.67
CA GLU A 195 11.99 13.40 -29.86
C GLU A 195 11.31 12.16 -29.28
N ARG A 196 11.86 10.97 -29.54
CA ARG A 196 11.32 9.70 -29.02
C ARG A 196 11.41 9.62 -27.51
N VAL A 197 12.53 10.02 -26.92
CA VAL A 197 12.74 10.01 -25.46
C VAL A 197 11.77 10.98 -24.78
N LEU A 198 11.65 12.21 -25.27
CA LEU A 198 10.72 13.19 -24.70
C LEU A 198 9.25 12.83 -24.90
N SER A 199 8.93 12.08 -25.96
CA SER A 199 7.57 11.58 -26.22
C SER A 199 7.25 10.29 -25.45
N PHE A 200 8.24 9.63 -24.85
CA PHE A 200 8.03 8.40 -24.12
C PHE A 200 7.28 8.69 -22.80
N PRO A 201 6.13 8.05 -22.51
CA PRO A 201 5.29 8.44 -21.36
C PRO A 201 5.99 8.46 -20.00
N ALA A 202 7.01 7.63 -19.78
CA ALA A 202 7.78 7.66 -18.53
C ALA A 202 8.61 8.95 -18.38
N VAL A 203 9.01 9.59 -19.48
CA VAL A 203 9.81 10.83 -19.49
C VAL A 203 8.95 12.07 -19.74
N ALA A 204 7.91 11.96 -20.58
CA ALA A 204 7.04 13.05 -20.97
C ALA A 204 6.39 13.79 -19.79
N ASP A 205 5.87 14.99 -20.05
CA ASP A 205 5.16 15.80 -19.05
C ASP A 205 4.02 15.03 -18.36
N LYS A 206 3.92 15.19 -17.03
CA LYS A 206 2.96 14.46 -16.18
C LYS A 206 1.76 15.30 -15.75
N SER A 207 1.51 16.46 -16.34
CA SER A 207 0.46 17.40 -15.92
C SER A 207 -0.92 16.76 -15.81
N PHE A 208 -1.24 15.80 -16.69
CA PHE A 208 -2.51 15.06 -16.65
C PHE A 208 -2.71 14.23 -15.36
N LEU A 209 -1.64 13.79 -14.71
CA LEU A 209 -1.66 13.11 -13.41
C LEU A 209 -1.63 14.11 -12.25
N ILE A 210 -0.97 15.26 -12.43
CA ILE A 210 -0.74 16.22 -11.35
C ILE A 210 -1.95 17.12 -11.10
N HIS A 211 -2.61 17.61 -12.15
CA HIS A 211 -3.70 18.60 -12.00
C HIS A 211 -5.02 18.03 -11.51
N ILE A 212 -5.21 16.71 -11.59
CA ILE A 212 -6.44 16.05 -11.13
C ILE A 212 -6.47 15.81 -9.62
N GLY A 213 -5.30 15.83 -8.96
CA GLY A 213 -5.18 15.68 -7.52
C GLY A 213 -5.04 17.02 -6.81
N ASP A 214 -5.68 17.16 -5.65
CA ASP A 214 -5.44 18.28 -4.74
C ASP A 214 -3.99 18.23 -4.22
N ARG A 215 -3.37 19.40 -4.06
CA ARG A 215 -1.98 19.55 -3.57
C ARG A 215 -1.85 20.60 -2.47
N THR A 216 -2.95 21.14 -1.98
CA THR A 216 -2.99 22.32 -1.09
C THR A 216 -3.88 22.14 0.13
N VAL A 217 -4.74 21.12 0.15
CA VAL A 217 -5.60 20.79 1.30
C VAL A 217 -4.75 20.65 2.56
N GLY A 218 -5.25 21.21 3.66
CA GLY A 218 -4.53 21.26 4.94
C GLY A 218 -3.50 22.38 5.06
N GLY A 219 -3.11 23.06 3.96
CA GLY A 219 -2.26 24.25 4.00
C GLY A 219 -0.80 24.02 4.43
N MET A 220 -0.35 22.76 4.42
CA MET A 220 0.99 22.36 4.89
C MET A 220 1.92 21.88 3.75
N THR A 221 1.50 21.99 2.50
CA THR A 221 2.35 21.67 1.34
C THR A 221 3.38 22.78 1.12
N SER A 222 4.65 22.50 1.37
CA SER A 222 5.76 23.43 1.09
C SER A 222 6.31 23.23 -0.33
N ARG A 223 6.45 21.97 -0.76
CA ARG A 223 6.87 21.62 -2.13
C ARG A 223 5.94 20.58 -2.74
N ASP A 224 5.21 21.01 -3.76
CA ASP A 224 4.48 20.14 -4.69
C ASP A 224 5.29 19.87 -5.97
N GLN A 225 4.69 19.10 -6.89
CA GLN A 225 5.31 18.67 -8.13
C GLN A 225 5.60 19.83 -9.10
N LEU A 226 4.85 20.93 -9.03
CA LEU A 226 4.94 22.06 -9.96
C LEU A 226 6.03 23.06 -9.51
N ILE A 227 6.96 23.36 -10.42
CA ILE A 227 8.12 24.21 -10.13
C ILE A 227 8.05 25.54 -10.91
N GLY A 228 8.38 26.62 -10.20
CA GLY A 228 8.62 27.94 -10.76
C GLY A 228 7.39 28.65 -11.33
N PRO A 229 7.56 29.86 -11.89
CA PRO A 229 6.45 30.68 -12.40
C PRO A 229 5.62 30.01 -13.51
N TRP A 230 6.21 29.06 -14.23
CA TRP A 230 5.55 28.32 -15.30
C TRP A 230 4.86 27.04 -14.81
N GLN A 231 4.98 26.71 -13.52
CA GLN A 231 4.32 25.56 -12.91
C GLN A 231 4.58 24.25 -13.67
N ILE A 232 5.85 23.94 -13.93
CA ILE A 232 6.25 22.74 -14.71
C ILE A 232 6.38 21.55 -13.74
N PRO A 233 5.76 20.37 -14.01
CA PRO A 233 5.73 19.22 -13.09
C PRO A 233 7.06 18.44 -13.08
N VAL A 234 8.10 19.03 -12.49
CA VAL A 234 9.47 18.49 -12.49
C VAL A 234 10.13 18.49 -11.11
N SER A 235 9.37 18.62 -10.01
CA SER A 235 9.94 18.45 -8.67
C SER A 235 10.33 16.99 -8.45
N ASP A 236 11.58 16.75 -8.02
CA ASP A 236 12.06 15.41 -7.64
C ASP A 236 11.53 14.95 -6.27
N VAL A 237 11.09 15.90 -5.43
CA VAL A 237 10.70 15.66 -4.03
C VAL A 237 9.40 16.38 -3.69
N ALA A 238 8.62 15.79 -2.80
CA ALA A 238 7.51 16.46 -2.12
C ALA A 238 7.92 16.83 -0.69
N VAL A 239 7.52 18.01 -0.21
CA VAL A 239 7.83 18.47 1.16
C VAL A 239 6.59 19.04 1.81
N THR A 240 6.26 18.54 3.00
CA THR A 240 5.21 19.06 3.89
C THR A 240 5.82 19.70 5.13
N THR A 241 5.13 20.66 5.74
CA THR A 241 5.49 21.22 7.05
C THR A 241 4.87 20.40 8.17
N SER A 242 5.60 20.16 9.26
CA SER A 242 5.11 19.38 10.40
C SER A 242 3.99 20.08 11.18
N SER A 243 3.85 21.40 11.04
CA SER A 243 2.75 22.17 11.63
C SER A 243 2.55 23.50 10.90
N TYR A 244 1.50 24.25 11.26
CA TYR A 244 1.25 25.62 10.80
C TYR A 244 2.29 26.65 11.29
N CYS A 245 3.15 26.26 12.23
CA CYS A 245 4.17 27.11 12.83
C CYS A 245 5.57 26.47 12.65
N GLY A 246 6.55 27.27 12.29
CA GLY A 246 7.94 26.83 12.12
C GLY A 246 8.24 26.30 10.71
N TYR A 247 9.43 25.72 10.56
CA TYR A 247 9.99 25.31 9.26
C TYR A 247 10.53 23.88 9.28
N THR A 248 10.06 23.03 10.18
CA THR A 248 10.34 21.59 10.11
C THR A 248 9.27 20.89 9.26
N GLY A 249 9.61 19.75 8.71
CA GLY A 249 8.74 19.05 7.78
C GLY A 249 9.15 17.63 7.46
N GLU A 250 8.42 17.03 6.54
CA GLU A 250 8.64 15.68 6.02
C GLU A 250 8.88 15.77 4.51
N ALA A 251 9.92 15.09 4.03
CA ALA A 251 10.22 14.96 2.62
C ALA A 251 9.84 13.56 2.13
N MET A 252 9.37 13.45 0.89
CA MET A 252 9.04 12.19 0.22
C MET A 252 9.59 12.17 -1.20
N ALA A 253 10.23 11.07 -1.57
CA ALA A 253 10.73 10.84 -2.93
C ALA A 253 10.54 9.37 -3.31
N MET A 254 10.47 9.08 -4.61
CA MET A 254 10.35 7.72 -5.12
C MET A 254 11.52 7.39 -6.05
N GLY A 255 11.87 6.11 -6.12
CA GLY A 255 12.81 5.57 -7.08
C GLY A 255 12.38 4.19 -7.57
N GLU A 256 12.53 3.96 -8.88
CA GLU A 256 12.20 2.69 -9.52
C GLU A 256 13.02 2.51 -10.80
N ARG A 257 13.38 1.28 -11.13
CA ARG A 257 14.05 0.99 -12.40
C ARG A 257 13.64 -0.35 -12.99
N THR A 258 12.33 -0.53 -13.12
CA THR A 258 11.68 -1.75 -13.59
C THR A 258 12.28 -2.30 -14.88
N PRO A 259 12.56 -1.50 -15.94
CA PRO A 259 13.11 -2.04 -17.19
C PRO A 259 14.51 -2.68 -17.03
N VAL A 260 15.31 -2.20 -16.08
CA VAL A 260 16.64 -2.80 -15.80
C VAL A 260 16.47 -4.18 -15.18
N ALA A 261 15.39 -4.41 -14.42
CA ALA A 261 15.18 -5.68 -13.72
C ALA A 261 15.00 -6.88 -14.67
N ILE A 262 14.57 -6.62 -15.91
CA ILE A 262 14.43 -7.65 -16.96
C ILE A 262 15.77 -8.34 -17.28
N ARG A 263 16.89 -7.62 -17.10
CA ARG A 263 18.23 -8.10 -17.45
C ARG A 263 19.19 -8.16 -16.25
N ALA A 264 18.97 -7.29 -15.26
CA ALA A 264 19.85 -7.13 -14.11
C ALA A 264 19.02 -6.73 -12.88
N GLY A 265 18.25 -7.68 -12.33
CA GLY A 265 17.38 -7.47 -11.16
C GLY A 265 18.11 -6.82 -9.98
N VAL A 266 19.27 -7.37 -9.59
CA VAL A 266 20.09 -6.82 -8.51
C VAL A 266 20.43 -5.35 -8.77
N ALA A 267 20.91 -5.02 -9.98
CA ALA A 267 21.25 -3.64 -10.34
C ALA A 267 20.02 -2.71 -10.32
N SER A 268 18.86 -3.19 -10.78
CA SER A 268 17.60 -2.45 -10.71
C SER A 268 17.24 -2.09 -9.27
N ALA A 269 17.40 -3.03 -8.33
CA ALA A 269 17.17 -2.77 -6.91
C ALA A 269 18.11 -1.68 -6.37
N ARG A 270 19.41 -1.75 -6.70
CA ARG A 270 20.39 -0.70 -6.31
C ARG A 270 20.01 0.67 -6.87
N LEU A 271 19.59 0.70 -8.14
CA LEU A 271 19.17 1.93 -8.82
C LEU A 271 17.90 2.51 -8.22
N ALA A 272 16.93 1.68 -7.81
CA ALA A 272 15.70 2.16 -7.17
C ALA A 272 16.00 2.86 -5.83
N VAL A 273 16.88 2.29 -4.99
CA VAL A 273 17.33 2.95 -3.75
C VAL A 273 18.14 4.20 -4.06
N GLY A 274 19.07 4.12 -5.01
CA GLY A 274 19.90 5.26 -5.43
C GLY A 274 19.05 6.43 -5.91
N GLU A 275 18.09 6.19 -6.81
CA GLU A 275 17.18 7.20 -7.33
C GLU A 275 16.31 7.82 -6.24
N ALA A 276 15.73 7.02 -5.35
CA ALA A 276 14.93 7.54 -4.25
C ALA A 276 15.75 8.50 -3.36
N ILE A 277 17.00 8.15 -3.08
CA ILE A 277 17.91 9.00 -2.29
C ILE A 277 18.34 10.24 -3.07
N THR A 278 18.67 10.13 -4.37
CA THR A 278 19.07 11.30 -5.18
C THR A 278 17.93 12.28 -5.38
N ASN A 279 16.70 11.78 -5.53
CA ASN A 279 15.50 12.62 -5.59
C ASN A 279 15.27 13.31 -4.24
N LEU A 280 15.39 12.57 -3.12
CA LEU A 280 15.24 13.13 -1.77
C LEU A 280 16.33 14.17 -1.43
N ALA A 281 17.51 14.09 -2.05
CA ALA A 281 18.62 15.02 -1.83
C ALA A 281 18.29 16.48 -2.19
N ALA A 282 17.19 16.73 -2.92
CA ALA A 282 16.66 18.07 -3.16
C ALA A 282 15.98 18.68 -1.91
N ALA A 283 15.79 17.92 -0.82
CA ALA A 283 15.29 18.40 0.47
C ALA A 283 16.39 18.44 1.54
N ASP A 284 16.22 19.32 2.53
CA ASP A 284 17.18 19.52 3.63
C ASP A 284 17.02 18.45 4.73
N VAL A 285 17.27 17.18 4.36
CA VAL A 285 17.33 16.05 5.30
C VAL A 285 18.74 16.00 5.90
N SER A 286 18.85 16.21 7.21
CA SER A 286 20.14 16.47 7.86
C SER A 286 21.14 15.31 7.79
N ARG A 287 20.68 14.06 7.86
CA ARG A 287 21.53 12.87 7.80
C ARG A 287 20.85 11.78 6.99
N LEU A 288 21.64 11.03 6.23
CA LEU A 288 21.14 9.86 5.50
C LEU A 288 20.51 8.82 6.44
N SER A 289 20.99 8.70 7.67
CA SER A 289 20.42 7.80 8.69
C SER A 289 19.03 8.19 9.18
N ASP A 290 18.55 9.40 8.86
CA ASP A 290 17.19 9.84 9.17
C ASP A 290 16.20 9.42 8.07
N VAL A 291 16.70 8.89 6.95
CA VAL A 291 15.88 8.36 5.86
C VAL A 291 15.29 7.00 6.24
N ARG A 292 14.01 6.82 5.90
CA ARG A 292 13.27 5.55 6.02
C ARG A 292 12.73 5.18 4.65
N LEU A 293 12.88 3.91 4.29
CA LEU A 293 12.40 3.40 3.00
C LEU A 293 11.18 2.52 3.18
N SER A 294 10.23 2.63 2.25
CA SER A 294 9.24 1.60 1.97
C SER A 294 9.70 0.80 0.76
N ALA A 295 9.87 -0.51 0.90
CA ALA A 295 10.24 -1.40 -0.20
C ALA A 295 9.02 -2.20 -0.68
N ASN A 296 8.58 -1.95 -1.92
CA ASN A 296 7.43 -2.61 -2.52
C ASN A 296 7.89 -3.53 -3.66
N TRP A 297 7.72 -4.83 -3.45
CA TRP A 297 8.27 -5.89 -4.29
C TRP A 297 7.20 -6.46 -5.21
N MET A 298 7.40 -6.33 -6.52
CA MET A 298 6.52 -6.92 -7.51
C MET A 298 7.32 -7.96 -8.30
N ALA A 299 6.83 -9.19 -8.36
CA ALA A 299 7.46 -10.29 -9.08
C ALA A 299 6.42 -11.25 -9.63
N ALA A 300 6.82 -12.11 -10.58
CA ALA A 300 6.03 -13.28 -10.96
C ALA A 300 6.65 -14.54 -10.36
N ALA A 301 6.35 -14.80 -9.10
CA ALA A 301 6.92 -15.92 -8.37
C ALA A 301 6.60 -17.25 -9.07
N GLY A 302 7.61 -18.13 -9.15
CA GLY A 302 7.53 -19.44 -9.79
C GLY A 302 7.68 -19.40 -11.32
N HIS A 303 7.91 -18.23 -11.92
CA HIS A 303 8.29 -18.13 -13.32
C HIS A 303 9.82 -18.19 -13.44
N ARG A 304 10.37 -19.09 -14.28
CA ARG A 304 11.82 -19.14 -14.61
C ARG A 304 12.74 -18.98 -13.37
N ASP A 305 13.70 -18.05 -13.44
CA ASP A 305 14.67 -17.65 -12.42
C ASP A 305 14.18 -16.47 -11.56
N ASP A 306 12.90 -16.10 -11.67
CA ASP A 306 12.29 -14.96 -10.99
C ASP A 306 12.49 -14.98 -9.48
N ASP A 307 12.30 -16.14 -8.86
CA ASP A 307 12.43 -16.31 -7.41
C ASP A 307 13.89 -16.12 -6.95
N TYR A 308 14.84 -16.58 -7.76
CA TYR A 308 16.27 -16.42 -7.47
C TYR A 308 16.67 -14.95 -7.55
N VAL A 309 16.23 -14.26 -8.61
CA VAL A 309 16.50 -12.83 -8.81
C VAL A 309 15.88 -12.00 -7.69
N LEU A 310 14.62 -12.29 -7.30
CA LEU A 310 13.97 -11.62 -6.18
C LEU A 310 14.73 -11.80 -4.87
N PHE A 311 15.18 -13.03 -4.58
CA PHE A 311 15.97 -13.32 -3.38
C PHE A 311 17.27 -12.49 -3.36
N GLU A 312 18.01 -12.47 -4.47
CA GLU A 312 19.26 -11.71 -4.57
C GLU A 312 19.03 -10.19 -4.51
N MET A 313 17.91 -9.69 -5.04
CA MET A 313 17.50 -8.28 -4.90
C MET A 313 17.26 -7.92 -3.43
N VAL A 314 16.45 -8.73 -2.72
CA VAL A 314 16.14 -8.51 -1.29
C VAL A 314 17.41 -8.58 -0.45
N LYS A 315 18.25 -9.58 -0.68
CA LYS A 315 19.54 -9.74 0.00
C LYS A 315 20.46 -8.53 -0.23
N THR A 316 20.64 -8.11 -1.48
CA THR A 316 21.49 -6.96 -1.81
C THR A 316 21.02 -5.69 -1.11
N ILE A 317 19.71 -5.47 -1.06
CA ILE A 317 19.13 -4.26 -0.45
C ILE A 317 19.20 -4.35 1.08
N GLY A 318 18.75 -5.46 1.66
CA GLY A 318 18.59 -5.64 3.09
C GLY A 318 19.87 -6.00 3.85
N GLU A 319 20.82 -6.68 3.22
CA GLU A 319 22.08 -7.12 3.86
C GLU A 319 23.30 -6.31 3.42
N GLU A 320 23.27 -5.64 2.26
CA GLU A 320 24.44 -4.91 1.74
C GLU A 320 24.22 -3.39 1.73
N ILE A 321 23.35 -2.88 0.85
CA ILE A 321 23.29 -1.45 0.52
C ILE A 321 22.66 -0.63 1.63
N CYS A 322 21.46 -0.97 2.08
CA CYS A 322 20.79 -0.18 3.11
C CYS A 322 21.56 -0.18 4.43
N PRO A 323 22.12 -1.32 4.92
CA PRO A 323 23.04 -1.32 6.05
C PRO A 323 24.29 -0.46 5.84
N ALA A 324 24.93 -0.55 4.66
CA ALA A 324 26.12 0.25 4.36
C ALA A 324 25.84 1.76 4.31
N LEU A 325 24.65 2.15 3.84
CA LEU A 325 24.19 3.54 3.81
C LEU A 325 23.63 4.03 5.16
N GLY A 326 23.41 3.13 6.12
CA GLY A 326 22.76 3.45 7.40
C GLY A 326 21.28 3.80 7.26
N VAL A 327 20.62 3.35 6.20
CA VAL A 327 19.20 3.60 5.90
C VAL A 327 18.39 2.37 6.28
N SER A 328 17.22 2.56 6.90
CA SER A 328 16.35 1.44 7.29
C SER A 328 15.14 1.28 6.37
N ILE A 329 14.64 0.05 6.29
CA ILE A 329 13.41 -0.32 5.58
C ILE A 329 12.39 -0.82 6.63
N PRO A 330 11.71 0.08 7.36
CA PRO A 330 10.78 -0.33 8.43
C PRO A 330 9.43 -0.86 7.91
N VAL A 331 9.13 -0.66 6.63
CA VAL A 331 7.84 -1.03 6.04
C VAL A 331 8.05 -1.53 4.61
N GLY A 332 7.15 -2.38 4.14
CA GLY A 332 7.14 -2.87 2.78
C GLY A 332 5.92 -3.71 2.50
N LYS A 333 5.75 -4.08 1.23
CA LYS A 333 4.69 -4.99 0.76
C LYS A 333 5.21 -5.78 -0.43
N ASP A 334 4.61 -6.92 -0.69
CA ASP A 334 4.89 -7.75 -1.85
C ASP A 334 3.64 -8.09 -2.65
N SER A 335 3.83 -8.27 -3.95
CA SER A 335 2.83 -8.76 -4.90
C SER A 335 3.50 -9.69 -5.91
N LEU A 336 3.31 -10.98 -5.68
CA LEU A 336 4.13 -12.05 -6.24
C LEU A 336 3.50 -12.78 -7.45
N PHE A 337 2.35 -12.30 -7.95
CA PHE A 337 1.65 -12.95 -9.07
C PHE A 337 1.48 -12.03 -10.30
N HIS A 338 2.47 -11.17 -10.57
CA HIS A 338 2.48 -10.24 -11.70
C HIS A 338 2.80 -10.92 -13.06
N ALA A 339 1.99 -11.89 -13.46
CA ALA A 339 2.07 -12.53 -14.77
C ALA A 339 0.70 -12.61 -15.44
N ASN A 340 0.59 -12.04 -16.64
CA ASN A 340 -0.60 -12.18 -17.48
C ASN A 340 -0.40 -13.29 -18.49
N ARG A 341 -1.33 -14.26 -18.51
CA ARG A 341 -1.32 -15.36 -19.48
C ARG A 341 -2.35 -15.08 -20.57
N LEU A 342 -1.99 -14.26 -21.56
CA LEU A 342 -2.87 -14.01 -22.70
C LEU A 342 -2.83 -15.16 -23.73
N GLY A 343 -3.94 -15.88 -23.87
CA GLY A 343 -4.14 -16.84 -24.94
C GLY A 343 -4.29 -16.15 -26.30
N ARG A 344 -3.19 -15.92 -27.03
CA ARG A 344 -3.27 -15.48 -28.43
C ARG A 344 -3.70 -16.65 -29.33
N ARG A 345 -4.97 -16.70 -29.74
CA ARG A 345 -5.39 -17.44 -30.94
C ARG A 345 -5.00 -16.65 -32.20
N ARG A 346 -3.73 -16.72 -32.63
CA ARG A 346 -3.37 -16.43 -34.02
C ARG A 346 -3.41 -17.75 -34.81
N ARG A 347 -4.16 -17.78 -35.93
CA ARG A 347 -4.12 -18.88 -36.91
C ARG A 347 -2.64 -19.18 -37.23
N ASN A 348 -2.17 -20.36 -36.82
CA ASN A 348 -0.86 -20.96 -37.08
C ASN A 348 0.35 -20.74 -36.14
N GLN A 349 0.22 -20.11 -34.95
CA GLN A 349 1.25 -20.28 -33.90
C GLN A 349 0.61 -20.32 -32.50
N ARG A 350 0.66 -21.49 -31.84
CA ARG A 350 0.35 -21.60 -30.41
C ARG A 350 1.58 -21.15 -29.63
N GLY A 351 1.69 -19.86 -29.36
CA GLY A 351 2.67 -19.29 -28.42
C GLY A 351 1.94 -18.64 -27.26
N HIS A 352 2.23 -19.05 -26.03
CA HIS A 352 1.83 -18.31 -24.83
C HIS A 352 2.89 -17.24 -24.60
N GLY A 353 2.56 -15.98 -24.88
CA GLY A 353 3.40 -14.86 -24.49
C GLY A 353 3.00 -14.42 -23.09
N THR A 354 3.85 -14.70 -22.10
CA THR A 354 3.72 -14.13 -20.76
C THR A 354 4.58 -12.87 -20.72
N CYS A 355 3.96 -11.72 -20.46
CA CYS A 355 4.71 -10.51 -20.08
C CYS A 355 4.96 -10.61 -18.59
N VAL A 356 6.23 -10.62 -18.19
CA VAL A 356 6.66 -10.73 -16.80
C VAL A 356 7.60 -9.57 -16.52
N THR A 357 7.31 -8.82 -15.46
CA THR A 357 8.11 -7.69 -15.00
C THR A 357 8.33 -7.81 -13.50
N TYR A 358 9.58 -7.72 -13.08
CA TYR A 358 9.93 -7.44 -11.69
C TYR A 358 10.05 -5.95 -11.50
N SER A 359 9.55 -5.45 -10.40
CA SER A 359 9.82 -4.07 -10.02
C SER A 359 10.04 -3.97 -8.52
N LEU A 360 10.97 -3.10 -8.17
CA LEU A 360 11.09 -2.56 -6.82
C LEU A 360 10.75 -1.08 -6.92
N GLY A 361 9.66 -0.69 -6.27
CA GLY A 361 9.36 0.70 -5.97
C GLY A 361 9.87 1.03 -4.58
N VAL A 362 10.75 2.01 -4.47
CA VAL A 362 11.23 2.52 -3.19
C VAL A 362 10.65 3.90 -2.97
N CYS A 363 9.95 4.09 -1.84
CA CYS A 363 9.60 5.43 -1.35
C CYS A 363 10.53 5.76 -0.18
N ALA A 364 11.24 6.88 -0.29
CA ALA A 364 12.12 7.39 0.76
C ALA A 364 11.45 8.58 1.45
N SER A 365 11.48 8.59 2.79
CA SER A 365 11.05 9.73 3.58
C SER A 365 12.05 10.11 4.66
N GLY A 366 12.06 11.39 5.04
CA GLY A 366 12.94 11.90 6.08
C GLY A 366 12.42 13.21 6.67
N GLY A 367 12.74 13.47 7.94
CA GLY A 367 12.54 14.78 8.53
C GLY A 367 13.46 15.80 7.88
N CYS A 368 12.93 16.95 7.50
CA CYS A 368 13.67 18.00 6.81
C CYS A 368 13.33 19.40 7.34
N ALA A 369 14.15 20.39 6.99
CA ALA A 369 13.71 21.77 7.05
C ALA A 369 12.85 22.09 5.81
N ALA A 370 11.58 22.44 6.03
CA ALA A 370 10.65 22.91 5.01
C ALA A 370 10.85 24.40 4.67
N ASN A 371 12.11 24.86 4.65
CA ASN A 371 12.42 26.22 4.20
C ASN A 371 12.12 26.32 2.71
N ALA A 372 11.16 27.16 2.35
CA ALA A 372 11.00 27.58 0.98
C ALA A 372 12.33 28.23 0.55
N TYR A 373 13.08 27.58 -0.34
CA TYR A 373 14.05 28.29 -1.17
C TYR A 373 13.25 29.29 -2.01
N ALA A 374 12.99 30.46 -1.45
CA ALA A 374 12.56 31.61 -2.20
C ALA A 374 13.84 32.22 -2.80
N PRO A 375 14.09 32.14 -4.12
CA PRO A 375 15.11 32.96 -4.73
C PRO A 375 14.57 34.39 -4.82
N THR A 376 14.37 35.05 -3.68
CA THR A 376 14.03 36.47 -3.65
C THR A 376 15.32 37.26 -3.53
N THR A 377 15.99 37.44 -4.68
CA THR A 377 17.02 38.45 -4.85
C THR A 377 16.34 39.82 -4.76
N VAL A 378 16.38 40.47 -3.59
CA VAL A 378 15.92 41.85 -3.43
C VAL A 378 17.08 42.79 -3.68
N ILE A 379 17.02 43.58 -4.76
CA ILE A 379 17.87 44.76 -4.95
C ILE A 379 17.29 45.89 -4.12
N ARG A 380 18.09 46.45 -3.20
CA ARG A 380 17.76 47.72 -2.52
C ARG A 380 17.83 48.86 -3.55
N GLY A 381 16.77 49.68 -3.59
CA GLY A 381 16.83 51.07 -4.02
C GLY A 381 17.05 51.98 -2.82
#